data_AF-A0A6C6Z9A9-F1
#
_entry.id   AF-A0A6C6Z9A9-F1
#
_cell.length_a   1.000
_cell.length_b   1.000
_cell.length_c   1.000
_cell.angle_alpha   90.00
_cell.angle_beta   90.00
_cell.angle_gamma   90.00
#
_symmetry.space_group_name_H-M   'P 1'
#
loop_
_entity.id
_entity.type
_entity.pdbx_description
1 polymer ?
#
loop_
_entity_poly.entity_id
_entity_poly.type
_entity_poly.pdbx_seq_one_letter_code
_entity_poly.pdbx_strand_id
1 'polypeptide(L)'
;MFVCLLFCERTRCPAVVAVTGTGVLPDSDRARPAAEDITGNIIYRVASFTPALSAFAIPAGCPEEVALPLRQSFSLFISAPSSAATAIRIALEALMEALKLPEARSLHKRLEKLRDEAEYAEHMDALMALKWLGNAGSHELDRVSSQDIEDAYQIIESVLDKIYAGSKESLDALIARMTRVFAPKK
;
A
#
# COMPACT_ATOMS: atom_id res chain seq x y z
N MET A 1 -18.15 -0.41 20.86
CA MET A 1 -17.34 0.47 19.98
C MET A 1 -16.28 1.12 20.85
N PHE A 2 -15.06 1.27 20.35
CA PHE A 2 -14.00 2.02 21.03
C PHE A 2 -13.44 3.10 20.10
N VAL A 3 -12.91 4.14 20.71
CA VAL A 3 -12.12 5.18 20.06
C VAL A 3 -10.93 5.48 20.97
N CYS A 4 -9.72 5.51 20.42
CA CYS A 4 -8.54 5.94 21.17
C CYS A 4 -7.53 6.65 20.27
N LEU A 5 -6.55 7.28 20.91
CA LEU A 5 -5.41 7.90 20.24
C LEU A 5 -4.20 6.99 20.37
N LEU A 6 -3.55 6.70 19.24
CA LEU A 6 -2.29 5.97 19.17
C LEU A 6 -1.16 6.97 18.95
N PHE A 7 -0.08 6.80 19.70
CA PHE A 7 1.13 7.63 19.64
C PHE A 7 2.26 6.79 19.05
N CYS A 8 2.99 7.34 18.07
CA CYS A 8 4.16 6.65 17.53
C CYS A 8 5.28 6.61 18.57
N GLU A 9 5.80 5.42 18.87
CA GLU A 9 6.88 5.24 19.86
C GLU A 9 8.28 5.62 19.34
N ARG A 10 8.41 5.95 18.04
CA ARG A 10 9.70 6.40 17.50
C ARG A 10 10.07 7.75 18.09
N THR A 11 11.27 7.86 18.64
CA THR A 11 11.79 9.01 19.40
C THR A 11 11.67 10.39 18.74
N ARG A 12 11.48 10.47 17.42
CA ARG A 12 11.35 11.74 16.66
C ARG A 12 10.09 11.82 15.80
N CYS A 13 9.11 10.94 16.02
CA CYS A 13 7.87 10.91 15.25
C CYS A 13 6.72 11.49 16.10
N PRO A 14 6.24 12.72 15.84
CA PRO A 14 5.13 13.30 16.58
C PRO A 14 3.75 12.80 16.09
N ALA A 15 3.72 11.73 15.29
CA ALA A 15 2.49 11.25 14.69
C ALA A 15 1.52 10.73 15.75
N VAL A 16 0.30 11.23 15.69
CA VAL A 16 -0.85 10.80 16.50
C VAL A 16 -1.96 10.39 15.54
N VAL A 17 -2.57 9.24 15.79
CA VAL A 17 -3.63 8.69 14.95
C VAL A 17 -4.82 8.33 15.82
N ALA A 18 -6.00 8.81 15.43
CA ALA A 18 -7.25 8.35 16.01
C ALA A 18 -7.61 6.98 15.41
N VAL A 19 -7.87 5.99 16.25
CA VAL A 19 -8.33 4.67 15.84
C VAL A 19 -9.75 4.44 16.35
N THR A 20 -10.58 3.84 15.50
CA THR A 20 -11.94 3.43 15.86
C THR A 20 -12.12 1.95 15.63
N GLY A 21 -13.02 1.31 16.38
CA GLY A 21 -13.30 -0.11 16.18
C GLY A 21 -14.34 -0.70 17.12
N THR A 22 -14.39 -2.03 17.16
CA THR A 22 -15.30 -2.80 18.01
C THR A 22 -14.51 -3.70 18.96
N GLY A 23 -15.01 -3.83 20.20
CA GLY A 23 -14.53 -4.81 21.15
C GLY A 23 -15.53 -5.95 21.21
N VAL A 24 -15.05 -7.19 21.11
CA VAL A 24 -15.88 -8.39 21.10
C VAL A 24 -15.41 -9.30 22.22
N LEU A 25 -16.33 -9.69 23.11
CA LEU A 25 -16.08 -10.77 24.07
C LEU A 25 -16.04 -12.11 23.34
N PRO A 26 -15.01 -12.94 23.56
CA PRO A 26 -14.97 -14.31 23.05
C PRO A 26 -16.22 -15.08 23.48
N ASP A 27 -16.73 -15.96 22.63
CA ASP A 27 -17.97 -16.71 22.91
C ASP A 27 -17.85 -17.61 24.16
N SER A 28 -16.62 -18.03 24.53
CA SER A 28 -16.33 -18.74 25.78
C SER A 28 -16.68 -17.97 27.05
N ASP A 29 -16.65 -16.64 26.99
CA ASP A 29 -16.98 -15.77 28.12
C ASP A 29 -18.44 -15.28 28.08
N ARG A 30 -19.12 -15.41 26.93
CA ARG A 30 -20.56 -15.10 26.80
C ARG A 30 -21.46 -16.13 27.48
N ALA A 31 -20.97 -17.36 27.65
CA ALA A 31 -21.70 -18.46 28.29
C ALA A 31 -21.60 -18.44 29.83
N ARG A 32 -20.83 -17.51 30.42
CA ARG A 32 -20.68 -17.43 31.88
C ARG A 32 -21.90 -16.76 32.52
N PRO A 33 -22.37 -17.26 33.68
CA PRO A 33 -23.48 -16.66 34.40
C PRO A 33 -23.14 -15.22 34.84
N ALA A 34 -24.13 -14.32 34.75
CA ALA A 34 -23.99 -12.87 34.95
C ALA A 34 -23.48 -12.41 36.34
N ALA A 35 -23.25 -13.35 37.26
CA ALA A 35 -22.77 -13.09 38.63
C ALA A 35 -21.25 -13.17 38.77
N GLU A 36 -20.53 -13.65 37.75
CA GLU A 36 -19.07 -13.60 37.72
C GLU A 36 -18.61 -12.32 37.01
N ASP A 37 -17.66 -11.60 37.60
CA ASP A 37 -17.04 -10.44 36.96
C ASP A 37 -16.53 -10.85 35.58
N ILE A 38 -16.95 -10.12 34.53
CA ILE A 38 -16.46 -10.31 33.17
C ILE A 38 -15.01 -9.82 33.14
N THR A 39 -14.08 -10.66 33.57
CA THR A 39 -12.63 -10.46 33.41
C THR A 39 -12.13 -10.96 32.05
N GLY A 40 -13.05 -11.18 31.10
CA GLY A 40 -12.76 -11.76 29.79
C GLY A 40 -11.83 -10.88 28.96
N ASN A 41 -10.91 -11.52 28.23
CA ASN A 41 -10.01 -10.83 27.31
C ASN A 41 -10.84 -10.27 26.13
N ILE A 42 -11.15 -8.97 26.16
CA ILE A 42 -11.84 -8.28 25.05
C ILE A 42 -10.93 -8.33 23.81
N ILE A 43 -11.44 -8.88 22.71
CA ILE A 43 -10.75 -8.83 21.42
C ILE A 43 -11.14 -7.53 20.72
N TYR A 44 -10.17 -6.65 20.51
CA TYR A 44 -10.37 -5.41 19.78
C TYR A 44 -10.13 -5.62 18.28
N ARG A 45 -11.10 -5.21 17.47
CA ARG A 45 -11.01 -5.17 16.01
C ARG A 45 -11.09 -3.73 15.54
N VAL A 46 -10.04 -3.30 14.85
CA VAL A 46 -9.98 -1.96 14.26
C VAL A 46 -10.94 -1.87 13.08
N ALA A 47 -11.57 -0.71 12.91
CA ALA A 47 -12.39 -0.36 11.77
C ALA A 47 -11.70 0.71 10.88
N SER A 48 -11.03 1.70 11.47
CA SER A 48 -10.35 2.76 10.71
C SER A 48 -9.30 3.51 11.52
N PHE A 49 -8.44 4.22 10.78
CA PHE A 49 -7.41 5.12 11.30
C PHE A 49 -7.57 6.51 10.67
N THR A 50 -7.43 7.56 11.47
CA THR A 50 -7.51 8.96 11.03
C THR A 50 -6.35 9.77 11.64
N PRO A 51 -5.37 10.24 10.84
CA PRO A 51 -5.21 9.98 9.40
C PRO A 51 -4.93 8.50 9.12
N ALA A 52 -5.17 8.08 7.87
CA ALA A 52 -4.89 6.70 7.46
C ALA A 52 -3.41 6.35 7.66
N LEU A 53 -3.14 5.15 8.17
CA LEU A 53 -1.79 4.63 8.27
C LEU A 53 -1.29 4.26 6.88
N SER A 54 -0.08 4.67 6.52
CA SER A 54 0.55 4.19 5.30
C SER A 54 0.94 2.72 5.48
N ALA A 55 0.52 1.85 4.57
CA ALA A 55 0.90 0.43 4.60
C ALA A 55 2.40 0.26 4.33
N PHE A 56 2.94 1.10 3.45
CA PHE A 56 4.37 1.20 3.14
C PHE A 56 4.78 2.63 2.80
N ALA A 57 6.09 2.88 2.72
CA ALA A 57 6.63 4.17 2.30
C ALA A 57 6.68 4.23 0.76
N ILE A 58 5.81 5.04 0.15
CA ILE A 58 5.84 5.23 -1.31
C ILE A 58 7.16 5.93 -1.70
N PRO A 59 7.92 5.42 -2.70
CA PRO A 59 9.18 6.01 -3.11
C PRO A 59 9.06 7.48 -3.53
N ALA A 60 10.06 8.30 -3.19
CA ALA A 60 10.02 9.74 -3.47
C ALA A 60 9.99 10.08 -4.97
N GLY A 61 10.53 9.21 -5.83
CA GLY A 61 10.46 9.36 -7.29
C GLY A 61 9.13 8.93 -7.91
N CYS A 62 8.22 8.35 -7.13
CA CYS A 62 6.91 7.92 -7.60
C CYS A 62 6.02 9.15 -7.87
N PRO A 63 5.44 9.31 -9.07
CA PRO A 63 4.55 10.43 -9.38
C PRO A 63 3.30 10.44 -8.48
N GLU A 64 2.78 11.63 -8.22
CA GLU A 64 1.65 11.81 -7.32
C GLU A 64 0.36 11.16 -7.86
N GLU A 65 0.22 11.07 -9.18
CA GLU A 65 -0.86 10.37 -9.87
C GLU A 65 -0.91 8.88 -9.53
N VAL A 66 0.25 8.27 -9.26
CA VAL A 66 0.39 6.87 -8.82
C VAL A 66 0.24 6.78 -7.29
N ALA A 67 0.80 7.74 -6.56
CA ALA A 67 0.80 7.73 -5.10
C ALA A 67 -0.58 7.97 -4.48
N LEU A 68 -1.39 8.85 -5.09
CA LEU A 68 -2.68 9.25 -4.54
C LEU A 68 -3.68 8.08 -4.42
N PRO A 69 -3.92 7.24 -5.45
CA PRO A 69 -4.78 6.07 -5.31
C PRO A 69 -4.25 5.04 -4.30
N LEU A 70 -2.93 4.92 -4.12
CA LEU A 70 -2.34 4.06 -3.09
C LEU A 70 -2.67 4.57 -1.68
N ARG A 71 -2.51 5.88 -1.44
CA ARG A 71 -2.89 6.48 -0.15
C ARG A 71 -4.38 6.35 0.12
N GLN A 72 -5.22 6.46 -0.92
CA GLN A 72 -6.64 6.18 -0.80
C GLN A 72 -6.88 4.72 -0.41
N SER A 73 -6.21 3.77 -1.06
CA SER A 73 -6.26 2.34 -0.71
C SER A 73 -5.93 2.12 0.77
N PHE A 74 -4.87 2.74 1.30
CA PHE A 74 -4.46 2.63 2.70
C PHE A 74 -5.56 3.06 3.69
N SER A 75 -6.42 4.00 3.30
CA SER A 75 -7.54 4.42 4.14
C SER A 75 -8.71 3.43 4.13
N LEU A 76 -8.77 2.53 3.14
CA LEU A 76 -9.93 1.68 2.86
C LEU A 76 -9.73 0.20 3.20
N PHE A 77 -8.50 -0.33 3.24
CA PHE A 77 -8.28 -1.78 3.25
C PHE A 77 -8.90 -2.54 4.43
N ILE A 78 -9.17 -1.87 5.55
CA ILE A 78 -9.84 -2.46 6.71
C ILE A 78 -11.36 -2.43 6.52
N SER A 79 -11.91 -1.27 6.16
CA SER A 79 -13.37 -1.05 6.13
C SER A 79 -14.04 -1.46 4.81
N ALA A 80 -13.29 -1.43 3.70
CA ALA A 80 -13.77 -1.69 2.35
C ALA A 80 -12.64 -2.27 1.46
N PRO A 81 -12.22 -3.53 1.67
CA PRO A 81 -11.13 -4.14 0.91
C PRO A 81 -11.35 -4.12 -0.61
N SER A 82 -12.56 -4.39 -1.10
CA SER A 82 -12.88 -4.32 -2.54
C SER A 82 -12.63 -2.92 -3.14
N SER A 83 -12.91 -1.85 -2.38
CA SER A 83 -12.61 -0.48 -2.79
C SER A 83 -11.10 -0.20 -2.74
N ALA A 84 -10.38 -0.76 -1.76
CA ALA A 84 -8.92 -0.68 -1.69
C ALA A 84 -8.25 -1.38 -2.88
N ALA A 85 -8.75 -2.55 -3.30
CA ALA A 85 -8.31 -3.25 -4.51
C ALA A 85 -8.55 -2.43 -5.78
N THR A 86 -9.72 -1.80 -5.88
CA THR A 86 -10.03 -0.88 -6.99
C THR A 86 -9.05 0.30 -7.03
N ALA A 87 -8.74 0.89 -5.87
CA ALA A 87 -7.77 1.98 -5.78
C ALA A 87 -6.34 1.54 -6.17
N ILE A 88 -5.92 0.32 -5.81
CA ILE A 88 -4.67 -0.27 -6.28
C ILE A 88 -4.66 -0.37 -7.81
N ARG A 89 -5.75 -0.85 -8.42
CA ARG A 89 -5.86 -0.92 -9.89
C ARG A 89 -5.69 0.45 -10.56
N ILE A 90 -6.31 1.49 -10.02
CA ILE A 90 -6.15 2.86 -10.51
C ILE A 90 -4.68 3.29 -10.41
N ALA A 91 -3.99 2.95 -9.31
CA ALA A 91 -2.55 3.19 -9.20
C ALA A 91 -1.75 2.47 -10.29
N LEU A 92 -2.11 1.23 -10.64
CA LEU A 92 -1.47 0.52 -11.76
C LEU A 92 -1.72 1.22 -13.11
N GLU A 93 -2.93 1.71 -13.37
CA GLU A 93 -3.24 2.45 -14.60
C GLU A 93 -2.41 3.74 -14.69
N ALA A 94 -2.34 4.50 -13.59
CA ALA A 94 -1.49 5.68 -13.49
C ALA A 94 0.00 5.35 -13.65
N LEU A 95 0.48 4.22 -13.10
CA LEU A 95 1.86 3.78 -13.26
C LEU A 95 2.19 3.52 -14.74
N MET A 96 1.28 2.86 -15.46
CA MET A 96 1.48 2.63 -16.90
C MET A 96 1.54 3.94 -17.70
N GLU A 97 0.85 4.99 -17.26
CA GLU A 97 0.93 6.32 -17.89
C GLU A 97 2.23 7.04 -17.54
N ALA A 98 2.66 6.96 -16.27
CA ALA A 98 3.92 7.51 -15.81
C ALA A 98 5.14 6.92 -16.55
N LEU A 99 5.08 5.63 -16.90
CA LEU A 99 6.10 4.94 -17.70
C LEU A 99 6.02 5.28 -19.20
N LYS A 100 5.10 6.14 -19.64
CA LYS A 100 4.90 6.59 -21.04
C LYS A 100 4.73 5.43 -22.02
N LEU A 101 4.12 4.34 -21.57
CA LEU A 101 3.91 3.15 -22.39
C LEU A 101 2.86 3.42 -23.49
N PRO A 102 2.99 2.80 -24.66
CA PRO A 102 2.05 3.01 -25.77
C PRO A 102 0.61 2.68 -25.35
N GLU A 103 -0.30 3.61 -25.63
CA GLU A 103 -1.72 3.45 -25.35
C GLU A 103 -2.25 2.10 -25.86
N ALA A 104 -3.09 1.46 -25.05
CA ALA A 104 -3.82 0.26 -25.43
C ALA A 104 -5.22 0.29 -24.81
N ARG A 105 -6.15 -0.44 -25.44
CA ARG A 105 -7.58 -0.40 -25.09
C ARG A 105 -7.90 -0.87 -23.65
N SER A 106 -6.98 -1.54 -22.97
CA SER A 106 -7.19 -2.03 -21.59
C SER A 106 -5.89 -2.16 -20.81
N LEU A 107 -5.99 -2.04 -19.48
CA LEU A 107 -4.85 -2.27 -18.57
C LEU A 107 -4.17 -3.62 -18.82
N HIS A 108 -4.95 -4.67 -19.08
CA HIS A 108 -4.40 -6.00 -19.37
C HIS A 108 -3.49 -6.01 -20.61
N LYS A 109 -3.92 -5.35 -21.70
CA LYS A 109 -3.11 -5.22 -22.93
C LYS A 109 -1.90 -4.31 -22.75
N ARG A 110 -2.01 -3.26 -21.92
CA ARG A 110 -0.87 -2.40 -21.55
C ARG A 110 0.19 -3.21 -20.82
N LEU A 111 -0.23 -4.01 -19.85
CA LEU A 111 0.66 -4.92 -19.12
C LEU A 111 1.28 -5.96 -20.08
N GLU A 112 0.51 -6.64 -20.93
CA GLU A 112 1.11 -7.62 -21.86
C GLU A 112 2.26 -7.04 -22.70
N LYS A 113 2.14 -5.80 -23.18
CA LYS A 113 3.23 -5.13 -23.91
C LYS A 113 4.46 -4.86 -23.05
N LEU A 114 4.27 -4.55 -21.76
CA LEU A 114 5.36 -4.31 -20.82
C LEU A 114 6.22 -5.57 -20.59
N ARG A 115 5.66 -6.76 -20.83
CA ARG A 115 6.42 -8.03 -20.79
C ARG A 115 7.51 -8.11 -21.85
N ASP A 116 7.31 -7.44 -22.98
CA ASP A 116 8.27 -7.40 -24.07
C ASP A 116 9.42 -6.40 -23.79
N GLU A 117 9.25 -5.52 -22.80
CA GLU A 117 10.27 -4.56 -22.35
C GLU A 117 11.15 -5.21 -21.27
N ALA A 118 12.41 -5.52 -21.62
CA ALA A 118 13.33 -6.26 -20.75
C ALA A 118 13.55 -5.62 -19.36
N GLU A 119 13.42 -4.29 -19.27
CA GLU A 119 13.55 -3.52 -18.02
C GLU A 119 12.48 -3.88 -16.98
N TYR A 120 11.27 -4.25 -17.42
CA TYR A 120 10.11 -4.45 -16.54
C TYR A 120 9.61 -5.89 -16.52
N ALA A 121 10.19 -6.77 -17.33
CA ALA A 121 9.77 -8.16 -17.49
C ALA A 121 9.69 -8.92 -16.15
N GLU A 122 10.58 -8.65 -15.20
CA GLU A 122 10.59 -9.30 -13.88
C GLU A 122 9.42 -8.87 -12.96
N HIS A 123 8.73 -7.77 -13.26
CA HIS A 123 7.60 -7.26 -12.46
C HIS A 123 6.24 -7.69 -13.02
N MET A 124 6.23 -8.36 -14.18
CA MET A 124 5.01 -8.57 -14.94
C MET A 124 3.99 -9.45 -14.24
N ASP A 125 4.43 -10.55 -13.64
CA ASP A 125 3.52 -11.47 -12.97
C ASP A 125 2.95 -10.83 -11.69
N ALA A 126 3.75 -10.01 -11.00
CA ALA A 126 3.30 -9.17 -9.89
C ALA A 126 2.23 -8.15 -10.32
N LEU A 127 2.50 -7.34 -11.34
CA LEU A 127 1.54 -6.36 -11.86
C LEU A 127 0.27 -7.03 -12.39
N MET A 128 0.39 -8.21 -13.01
CA MET A 128 -0.75 -8.96 -13.50
C MET A 128 -1.61 -9.51 -12.35
N ALA A 129 -1.00 -10.01 -11.28
CA ALA A 129 -1.71 -10.44 -10.07
C ALA A 129 -2.51 -9.29 -9.45
N LEU A 130 -1.90 -8.12 -9.30
CA LEU A 130 -2.58 -6.92 -8.79
C LEU A 130 -3.75 -6.47 -9.68
N LYS A 131 -3.59 -6.58 -11.01
CA LYS A 131 -4.69 -6.32 -11.96
C LYS A 131 -5.86 -7.29 -11.74
N TRP A 132 -5.58 -8.57 -11.46
CA TRP A 132 -6.64 -9.56 -11.19
C TRP A 132 -7.35 -9.28 -9.86
N LEU A 133 -6.61 -8.90 -8.82
CA LEU A 133 -7.18 -8.45 -7.55
C LEU A 133 -8.11 -7.24 -7.75
N GLY A 134 -7.64 -6.22 -8.48
CA GLY A 134 -8.43 -5.03 -8.80
C GLY A 134 -9.70 -5.34 -9.58
N ASN A 135 -9.64 -6.30 -10.51
CA ASN A 135 -10.82 -6.83 -11.21
C ASN A 135 -11.81 -7.52 -10.24
N ALA A 136 -11.30 -8.35 -9.32
CA ALA A 136 -12.17 -9.04 -8.36
C ALA A 136 -12.91 -8.05 -7.46
N GLY A 137 -12.21 -6.99 -7.01
CA GLY A 137 -12.79 -5.93 -6.19
C GLY A 137 -13.89 -5.10 -6.86
N SER A 138 -13.96 -5.06 -8.20
CA SER A 138 -14.98 -4.27 -8.91
C SER A 138 -16.25 -5.05 -9.26
N HIS A 139 -16.24 -6.38 -9.17
CA HIS A 139 -17.33 -7.23 -9.68
C HIS A 139 -18.07 -8.03 -8.61
N GLU A 140 -17.42 -8.33 -7.48
CA GLU A 140 -18.00 -9.16 -6.43
C GLU A 140 -17.85 -8.47 -5.07
N LEU A 141 -18.98 -8.20 -4.40
CA LEU A 141 -18.97 -7.73 -3.02
C LEU A 141 -18.40 -8.87 -2.14
N ASP A 142 -17.53 -8.55 -1.19
CA ASP A 142 -16.94 -9.46 -0.20
C ASP A 142 -16.01 -10.58 -0.70
N ARG A 143 -15.61 -10.60 -1.99
CA ARG A 143 -14.59 -11.55 -2.47
C ARG A 143 -13.17 -11.23 -2.00
N VAL A 144 -12.88 -9.95 -1.77
CA VAL A 144 -11.55 -9.46 -1.41
C VAL A 144 -11.48 -9.27 0.11
N SER A 145 -10.50 -9.90 0.75
CA SER A 145 -10.23 -9.75 2.17
C SER A 145 -9.16 -8.67 2.45
N SER A 146 -9.06 -8.20 3.69
CA SER A 146 -7.96 -7.30 4.07
C SER A 146 -6.58 -7.96 3.92
N GLN A 147 -6.48 -9.29 4.12
CA GLN A 147 -5.23 -10.03 3.91
C GLN A 147 -4.80 -9.99 2.43
N ASP A 148 -5.73 -10.14 1.50
CA ASP A 148 -5.43 -10.05 0.06
C ASP A 148 -4.87 -8.66 -0.31
N ILE A 149 -5.35 -7.61 0.37
CA ILE A 149 -4.85 -6.24 0.18
C ILE A 149 -3.46 -6.06 0.81
N GLU A 150 -3.21 -6.63 1.99
CA GLU A 150 -1.88 -6.61 2.61
C GLU A 150 -0.83 -7.32 1.76
N ASP A 151 -1.17 -8.47 1.18
CA ASP A 151 -0.30 -9.18 0.23
C ASP A 151 -0.07 -8.32 -1.02
N ALA A 152 -1.11 -7.66 -1.52
CA ALA A 152 -1.01 -6.73 -2.64
C ALA A 152 -0.09 -5.52 -2.34
N TYR A 153 -0.11 -5.01 -1.10
CA TYR A 153 0.79 -3.94 -0.68
C TYR A 153 2.25 -4.35 -0.71
N GLN A 154 2.58 -5.56 -0.25
CA GLN A 154 3.96 -6.08 -0.35
C GLN A 154 4.43 -6.17 -1.81
N ILE A 155 3.53 -6.62 -2.70
CA ILE A 155 3.85 -6.75 -4.13
C ILE A 155 4.09 -5.37 -4.75
N ILE A 156 3.18 -4.42 -4.56
CA ILE A 156 3.31 -3.10 -5.19
C ILE A 156 4.42 -2.25 -4.57
N GLU A 157 4.70 -2.38 -3.27
CA GLU A 157 5.87 -1.76 -2.63
C GLU A 157 7.15 -2.22 -3.33
N SER A 158 7.34 -3.53 -3.46
CA SER A 158 8.52 -4.12 -4.11
C SER A 158 8.68 -3.66 -5.57
N VAL A 159 7.58 -3.59 -6.33
CA VAL A 159 7.60 -3.12 -7.72
C VAL A 159 7.95 -1.63 -7.80
N LEU A 160 7.31 -0.79 -6.99
CA LEU A 160 7.57 0.65 -6.98
C LEU A 160 9.00 0.95 -6.51
N ASP A 161 9.49 0.23 -5.51
CA ASP A 161 10.88 0.34 -5.08
C ASP A 161 11.81 0.02 -6.23
N LYS A 162 11.62 -1.07 -6.98
CA LYS A 162 12.53 -1.36 -8.11
C LYS A 162 12.46 -0.33 -9.22
N ILE A 163 11.26 0.16 -9.56
CA ILE A 163 11.06 1.18 -10.61
C ILE A 163 11.62 2.54 -10.19
N TYR A 164 11.45 2.94 -8.92
CA TYR A 164 11.74 4.30 -8.44
C TYR A 164 12.90 4.40 -7.42
N ALA A 165 13.53 3.30 -7.01
CA ALA A 165 14.70 3.31 -6.11
C ALA A 165 15.91 4.02 -6.73
N GLY A 166 15.92 4.16 -8.07
CA GLY A 166 16.88 4.99 -8.81
C GLY A 166 16.75 6.50 -8.57
N SER A 167 15.77 6.96 -7.79
CA SER A 167 15.68 8.36 -7.35
C SER A 167 16.62 8.72 -6.18
N LYS A 168 17.36 7.74 -5.63
CA LYS A 168 18.64 8.04 -4.96
C LYS A 168 19.61 8.52 -6.03
N GLU A 169 20.18 9.71 -5.84
CA GLU A 169 21.23 10.31 -6.69
C GLU A 169 22.11 9.20 -7.30
N SER A 170 22.14 9.10 -8.63
CA SER A 170 22.84 8.01 -9.31
C SER A 170 24.28 7.93 -8.82
N LEU A 171 24.88 6.73 -8.82
CA LEU A 171 26.29 6.56 -8.45
C LEU A 171 27.17 7.53 -9.26
N ASP A 172 26.82 7.79 -10.52
CA ASP A 172 27.50 8.77 -11.37
C ASP A 172 27.32 10.20 -10.88
N ALA A 173 26.13 10.59 -10.41
CA ALA A 173 25.89 11.91 -9.83
C ALA A 173 26.62 12.08 -8.48
N LEU A 174 26.67 11.02 -7.67
CA LEU A 174 27.48 10.95 -6.45
C LEU A 174 28.98 11.12 -6.76
N ILE A 175 29.50 10.37 -7.74
CA ILE A 175 30.90 10.45 -8.20
C ILE A 175 31.19 11.84 -8.77
N ALA A 176 30.32 12.39 -9.61
CA ALA A 176 30.48 13.72 -10.18
C ALA A 176 30.50 14.80 -9.10
N ARG A 177 29.61 14.72 -8.10
CA ARG A 177 29.62 15.63 -6.96
C ARG A 177 30.89 15.49 -6.13
N MET A 178 31.30 14.27 -5.78
CA MET A 178 32.53 14.04 -5.02
C MET A 178 33.76 14.54 -5.77
N THR A 179 33.83 14.28 -7.08
CA THR A 179 34.91 14.77 -7.94
C THR A 179 34.92 16.29 -8.00
N ARG A 180 33.76 16.94 -8.16
CA ARG A 180 33.66 18.42 -8.15
C ARG A 180 34.15 19.04 -6.84
N VAL A 181 33.85 18.40 -5.71
CA VAL A 181 34.18 18.92 -4.37
C VAL A 181 35.64 18.67 -4.00
N PHE A 182 36.20 17.51 -4.37
CA PHE A 182 37.48 17.04 -3.86
C PHE A 182 38.59 16.92 -4.90
N ALA A 183 38.31 17.09 -6.20
CA ALA A 183 39.37 17.06 -7.21
C ALA A 183 40.33 18.26 -7.04
N PRO A 184 41.65 18.03 -7.16
CA PRO A 184 42.61 19.11 -7.10
C PRO A 184 42.38 20.11 -8.24
N LYS A 185 42.33 21.39 -7.89
CA LYS A 185 42.25 22.47 -8.89
C LYS A 185 43.59 22.51 -9.64
N LYS A 186 43.53 22.42 -10.96
CA LYS A 186 44.67 22.72 -11.84
C LYS A 186 44.98 24.22 -11.82
#